data_AF-A0A960H446-F1
#
_entry.id   AF-A0A960H446-F1
#
_cell.length_a   1.000
_cell.length_b   1.000
_cell.length_c   1.000
_cell.angle_alpha   90.00
_cell.angle_beta   90.00
_cell.angle_gamma   90.00
#
_symmetry.space_group_name_H-M   'P 1'
#
loop_
_entity.id
_entity.type
_entity.pdbx_description
1 polymer ?
#
loop_
_entity_poly.entity_id
_entity_poly.type
_entity_poly.pdbx_seq_one_letter_code
_entity_poly.pdbx_strand_id
1 'polypeptide(L)'
;YYTSIADVMLPHIAGRPVTRKRWPNGVDEPAFFEKQLASSAPDWLDRATVEHRSGRTTYPIINSPTGLAWIAQQAALEVHVPQWRFTAAGKPGPATRLVFDLDPGEGVTMPQLCEVANAVRDLMDDIGLVVYPLTSGSKGLHLYAPLGDPVRSKSAVVLARRVAQQLEQSMPKLVTATMTKSLRAGKVFLDWSQNNGSKTTIAPYSLRGRERPTVAAPRTWDEIGDPGLRHLEYDEVLARVAEHGDLLSGLDGEGPHEDRLTTYRSMRDAGRTPEPVPKAAAPVGGNNRFVIQEHHARRLHYDFRLERDGVLVSWAVPKNLPGTPAVNHLAVHTEDHPLEYATFEGTIPRGEYGGGKVVIWNSGTYEAEKLRDSGDEGGEVIV
;
A
#
# COMPACT_ATOMS: atom_id res chain seq x y z
N TYR A 1 -12.94 4.86 2.62
CA TYR A 1 -11.66 5.38 2.09
C TYR A 1 -10.50 4.43 2.39
N TYR A 2 -10.05 4.28 3.64
CA TYR A 2 -8.84 3.48 3.94
C TYR A 2 -8.90 2.01 3.49
N THR A 3 -10.07 1.36 3.57
CA THR A 3 -10.28 0.01 3.03
C THR A 3 -10.26 -0.01 1.50
N SER A 4 -10.86 0.99 0.85
CA SER A 4 -10.93 1.12 -0.61
C SER A 4 -9.61 1.49 -1.27
N ILE A 5 -8.70 2.13 -0.55
CA ILE A 5 -7.38 2.56 -1.05
C ILE A 5 -6.27 1.56 -0.67
N ALA A 6 -6.63 0.44 -0.03
CA ALA A 6 -5.68 -0.46 0.60
C ALA A 6 -4.66 -1.02 -0.40
N ASP A 7 -5.12 -1.47 -1.56
CA ASP A 7 -4.27 -2.13 -2.56
C ASP A 7 -3.13 -1.24 -3.06
N VAL A 8 -3.37 0.07 -3.15
CA VAL A 8 -2.36 1.05 -3.58
C VAL A 8 -1.63 1.71 -2.40
N MET A 9 -2.21 1.73 -1.19
CA MET A 9 -1.56 2.32 -0.02
C MET A 9 -0.58 1.36 0.68
N LEU A 10 -0.95 0.09 0.80
CA LEU A 10 -0.18 -0.93 1.50
C LEU A 10 1.25 -1.11 0.95
N PRO A 11 1.52 -1.13 -0.37
CA PRO A 11 2.88 -1.25 -0.90
C PRO A 11 3.86 -0.22 -0.27
N HIS A 12 3.37 0.99 0.01
CA HIS A 12 4.19 2.11 0.48
C HIS A 12 4.36 2.19 2.00
N ILE A 13 3.56 1.45 2.77
CA ILE A 13 3.61 1.42 4.25
C ILE A 13 4.00 0.06 4.81
N ALA A 14 3.85 -1.02 4.04
CA ALA A 14 4.14 -2.38 4.47
C ALA A 14 5.59 -2.52 4.94
N GLY A 15 5.77 -3.25 6.05
CA GLY A 15 7.05 -3.44 6.72
C GLY A 15 7.61 -2.20 7.42
N ARG A 16 6.88 -1.07 7.48
CA ARG A 16 7.34 0.16 8.16
C ARG A 16 6.65 0.33 9.52
N PRO A 17 7.30 0.88 10.56
CA PRO A 17 6.62 1.22 11.80
C PRO A 17 5.65 2.39 11.58
N VAL A 18 4.38 2.17 11.87
CA VAL A 18 3.34 3.18 11.69
C VAL A 18 3.18 4.03 12.95
N THR A 19 3.45 5.33 12.80
CA THR A 19 3.04 6.35 13.77
C THR A 19 1.66 6.87 13.36
N ARG A 20 0.72 6.87 14.32
CA ARG A 20 -0.65 7.34 14.08
C ARG A 20 -0.79 8.74 14.61
N LYS A 21 -1.41 9.65 13.86
CA LYS A 21 -1.93 10.90 14.42
C LYS A 21 -3.45 10.83 14.46
N ARG A 22 -4.00 10.96 15.65
CA ARG A 22 -5.39 10.61 15.95
C ARG A 22 -6.21 11.84 16.32
N TRP A 23 -7.44 11.86 15.85
CA TRP A 23 -8.47 12.84 16.18
C TRP A 23 -9.75 12.10 16.60
N PRO A 24 -9.82 11.58 17.84
CA PRO A 24 -10.96 10.78 18.27
C PRO A 24 -12.32 11.46 18.10
N ASN A 25 -12.36 12.78 18.23
CA ASN A 25 -13.58 13.59 18.15
C ASN A 25 -13.61 14.50 16.90
N GLY A 26 -12.84 14.19 15.86
CA GLY A 26 -12.80 15.00 14.63
C GLY A 26 -11.78 16.14 14.67
N VAL A 27 -11.60 16.80 13.51
CA VAL A 27 -10.48 17.73 13.24
C VAL A 27 -10.52 19.05 14.02
N ASP A 28 -11.69 19.40 14.56
CA ASP A 28 -11.89 20.60 15.39
C ASP A 28 -11.46 20.39 16.85
N GLU A 29 -11.19 19.14 17.24
CA GLU A 29 -10.80 18.75 18.59
C GLU A 29 -9.30 18.38 18.67
N PRO A 30 -8.69 18.35 19.88
CA PRO A 30 -7.27 18.08 20.04
C PRO A 30 -6.79 16.76 19.41
N ALA A 31 -5.68 16.85 18.69
CA ALA A 31 -4.98 15.71 18.10
C ALA A 31 -3.84 15.23 18.98
N PHE A 32 -3.42 13.98 18.81
CA PHE A 32 -2.15 13.51 19.37
C PHE A 32 -1.42 12.53 18.44
N PHE A 33 -0.10 12.54 18.53
CA PHE A 33 0.76 11.54 17.89
C PHE A 33 0.93 10.34 18.82
N GLU A 34 0.66 9.15 18.30
CA GLU A 34 0.76 7.88 19.00
C GLU A 34 1.75 6.97 18.28
N LYS A 35 2.90 6.74 18.93
CA LYS A 35 3.97 5.87 18.44
C LYS A 35 3.82 4.47 19.03
N GLN A 36 3.80 4.40 20.37
CA GLN A 36 3.63 3.16 21.10
C GLN A 36 2.29 2.50 20.75
N LEU A 37 2.32 1.20 20.49
CA LEU A 37 1.13 0.37 20.36
C LEU A 37 0.58 0.08 21.77
N ALA A 38 -0.70 0.37 21.98
CA ALA A 38 -1.39 0.12 23.23
C ALA A 38 -1.47 -1.38 23.54
N SER A 39 -1.51 -1.75 24.81
CA SER A 39 -1.69 -3.15 25.23
C SER A 39 -3.06 -3.73 24.86
N SER A 40 -4.05 -2.87 24.64
CA SER A 40 -5.38 -3.24 24.16
C SER A 40 -5.47 -3.42 22.64
N ALA A 41 -4.38 -3.19 21.90
CA ALA A 41 -4.37 -3.39 20.45
C ALA A 41 -4.54 -4.88 20.10
N PRO A 42 -5.35 -5.22 19.07
CA PRO A 42 -5.61 -6.61 18.70
C PRO A 42 -4.35 -7.46 18.50
N ASP A 43 -4.38 -8.71 18.94
CA ASP A 43 -3.22 -9.62 18.88
C ASP A 43 -2.80 -9.98 17.45
N TRP A 44 -3.74 -9.93 16.50
CA TRP A 44 -3.47 -10.17 15.08
C TRP A 44 -2.67 -9.04 14.41
N LEU A 45 -2.51 -7.87 15.04
CA LEU A 45 -1.70 -6.79 14.48
C LEU A 45 -0.21 -7.09 14.60
N ASP A 46 0.44 -7.16 13.45
CA ASP A 46 1.89 -7.17 13.33
C ASP A 46 2.51 -6.01 14.09
N ARG A 47 3.63 -6.29 14.76
CA ARG A 47 4.32 -5.31 15.58
C ARG A 47 5.80 -5.60 15.65
N ALA A 48 6.59 -4.53 15.75
CA ALA A 48 8.01 -4.64 16.01
C ALA A 48 8.49 -3.50 16.91
N THR A 49 9.58 -3.75 17.63
CA THR A 49 10.13 -2.80 18.60
C THR A 49 11.36 -2.10 18.05
N VAL A 50 11.36 -0.77 18.15
CA VAL A 50 12.51 0.08 17.88
C VAL A 50 13.16 0.49 19.20
N GLU A 51 14.47 0.31 19.28
CA GLU A 51 15.29 0.83 20.38
C GLU A 51 15.70 2.26 20.07
N HIS A 52 15.22 3.19 20.90
CA HIS A 52 15.58 4.60 20.87
C HIS A 52 16.55 4.90 22.04
N ARG A 53 17.22 6.06 22.00
CA ARG A 53 18.10 6.49 23.10
C ARG A 53 17.39 6.58 24.45
N SER A 54 16.11 6.93 24.46
CA SER A 54 15.29 7.14 25.64
C SER A 54 14.47 5.92 26.07
N GLY A 55 14.58 4.78 25.37
CA GLY A 55 13.83 3.57 25.68
C GLY A 55 13.41 2.77 24.45
N ARG A 56 12.45 1.86 24.64
CA ARG A 56 11.92 0.99 23.60
C ARG A 56 10.52 1.44 23.22
N THR A 57 10.19 1.40 21.94
CA THR A 57 8.83 1.67 21.46
C THR A 57 8.40 0.56 20.51
N THR A 58 7.26 -0.06 20.80
CA THR A 58 6.65 -1.06 19.91
C THR A 58 5.65 -0.36 19.01
N TYR A 59 5.82 -0.50 17.70
CA TYR A 59 4.95 0.09 16.70
C TYR A 59 4.09 -1.00 16.04
N PRO A 60 2.85 -0.67 15.63
CA PRO A 60 2.14 -1.51 14.67
C PRO A 60 2.83 -1.44 13.30
N ILE A 61 2.76 -2.55 12.57
CA ILE A 61 3.08 -2.63 11.15
C ILE A 61 1.76 -2.92 10.44
N ILE A 62 1.41 -2.09 9.45
CA ILE A 62 0.15 -2.22 8.73
C ILE A 62 0.44 -2.84 7.38
N ASN A 63 0.19 -4.15 7.27
CA ASN A 63 0.46 -4.96 6.07
C ASN A 63 -0.81 -5.48 5.40
N SER A 64 -2.00 -5.19 5.94
CA SER A 64 -3.27 -5.74 5.45
C SER A 64 -4.40 -4.71 5.40
N PRO A 65 -5.43 -4.94 4.57
CA PRO A 65 -6.63 -4.10 4.57
C PRO A 65 -7.32 -4.03 5.94
N THR A 66 -7.35 -5.12 6.69
CA THR A 66 -7.87 -5.15 8.08
C THR A 66 -7.05 -4.25 9.01
N GLY A 67 -5.73 -4.17 8.82
CA GLY A 67 -4.89 -3.21 9.52
C GLY A 67 -5.26 -1.75 9.21
N LEU A 68 -5.60 -1.44 7.95
CA LEU A 68 -6.10 -0.11 7.56
C LEU A 68 -7.53 0.16 8.09
N ALA A 69 -8.38 -0.86 8.19
CA ALA A 69 -9.67 -0.75 8.88
C ALA A 69 -9.47 -0.41 10.37
N TRP A 70 -8.49 -1.02 11.04
CA TRP A 70 -8.11 -0.66 12.40
C TRP A 70 -7.60 0.78 12.53
N ILE A 71 -6.80 1.26 11.57
CA ILE A 71 -6.39 2.68 11.50
C ILE A 71 -7.62 3.59 11.46
N ALA A 72 -8.61 3.27 10.62
CA ALA A 72 -9.86 4.03 10.54
C ALA A 72 -10.64 4.00 11.87
N GLN A 73 -10.82 2.82 12.47
CA GLN A 73 -11.50 2.64 13.76
C GLN A 73 -10.87 3.48 14.88
N GLN A 74 -9.54 3.64 14.87
CA GLN A 74 -8.82 4.41 15.87
C GLN A 74 -8.91 5.94 15.68
N ALA A 75 -9.65 6.39 14.66
CA ALA A 75 -9.65 7.77 14.17
C ALA A 75 -8.23 8.29 13.90
N ALA A 76 -7.34 7.40 13.43
CA ALA A 76 -5.98 7.73 13.02
C ALA A 76 -6.01 8.32 11.60
N LEU A 77 -6.47 9.57 11.51
CA LEU A 77 -6.60 10.27 10.24
C LEU A 77 -5.27 10.32 9.48
N GLU A 78 -4.13 10.45 10.18
CA GLU A 78 -2.83 10.47 9.52
C GLU A 78 -1.97 9.24 9.89
N VAL A 79 -1.46 8.57 8.85
CA VAL A 79 -0.47 7.49 8.92
C VAL A 79 0.89 8.07 8.55
N HIS A 80 1.87 7.94 9.45
CA HIS A 80 3.23 8.43 9.25
C HIS A 80 4.22 7.27 9.32
N VAL A 81 5.14 7.18 8.36
CA VAL A 81 6.12 6.10 8.23
C VAL A 81 7.53 6.66 7.97
N PRO A 82 8.60 5.95 8.37
CA PRO A 82 9.96 6.29 7.97
C PRO A 82 10.31 5.72 6.59
N GLN A 83 11.49 6.10 6.08
CA GLN A 83 11.95 5.72 4.75
C GLN A 83 12.61 4.33 4.70
N TRP A 84 12.77 3.68 5.85
CA TRP A 84 13.27 2.32 6.00
C TRP A 84 12.16 1.32 6.32
N ARG A 85 12.41 0.03 6.07
CA ARG A 85 11.54 -1.09 6.47
C ARG A 85 12.22 -1.94 7.55
N PHE A 86 11.44 -2.64 8.36
CA PHE A 86 11.97 -3.68 9.24
C PHE A 86 12.59 -4.80 8.40
N THR A 87 13.69 -5.35 8.90
CA THR A 87 14.26 -6.60 8.40
C THR A 87 13.44 -7.78 8.90
N ALA A 88 13.62 -8.97 8.31
CA ALA A 88 13.00 -10.21 8.78
C ALA A 88 13.29 -10.51 10.28
N ALA A 89 14.40 -10.00 10.81
CA ALA A 89 14.76 -10.10 12.23
C ALA A 89 14.03 -9.07 13.13
N GLY A 90 13.07 -8.30 12.59
CA GLY A 90 12.32 -7.28 13.33
C GLY A 90 13.16 -6.06 13.74
N LYS A 91 14.33 -5.86 13.12
CA LYS A 91 15.22 -4.70 13.38
C LYS A 91 15.09 -3.65 12.29
N PRO A 92 15.26 -2.34 12.59
CA PRO A 92 15.29 -1.29 11.57
C PRO A 92 16.32 -1.60 10.48
N GLY A 93 15.87 -1.66 9.24
CA GLY A 93 16.68 -1.93 8.06
C GLY A 93 17.24 -0.67 7.38
N PRO A 94 17.79 -0.81 6.17
CA PRO A 94 18.18 0.33 5.34
C PRO A 94 16.97 1.13 4.85
N ALA A 95 17.22 2.38 4.47
CA ALA A 95 16.28 3.20 3.71
C ALA A 95 16.13 2.61 2.30
N THR A 96 14.88 2.40 1.89
CA THR A 96 14.52 1.86 0.57
C THR A 96 14.19 2.96 -0.43
N ARG A 97 13.98 4.18 0.07
CA ARG A 97 13.63 5.36 -0.73
C ARG A 97 14.16 6.63 -0.06
N LEU A 98 14.32 7.68 -0.85
CA LEU A 98 14.49 9.06 -0.36
C LEU A 98 13.14 9.76 -0.28
N VAL A 99 13.07 10.81 0.53
CA VAL A 99 11.98 11.79 0.49
C VAL A 99 12.53 13.21 0.58
N PHE A 100 11.93 14.10 -0.17
CA PHE A 100 12.10 15.55 -0.05
C PHE A 100 10.75 16.16 0.27
N ASP A 101 10.67 16.89 1.38
CA ASP A 101 9.48 17.61 1.79
C ASP A 101 9.65 19.10 1.44
N LEU A 102 8.87 19.57 0.47
CA LEU A 102 8.92 20.92 -0.07
C LEU A 102 7.86 21.75 0.65
N ASP A 103 8.31 22.49 1.66
CA ASP A 103 7.48 23.36 2.48
C ASP A 103 7.48 24.80 1.93
N PRO A 104 6.32 25.38 1.59
CA PRO A 104 6.27 26.78 1.18
C PRO A 104 6.53 27.70 2.38
N GLY A 105 7.52 28.58 2.25
CA GLY A 105 7.66 29.74 3.13
C GLY A 105 6.52 30.75 2.95
N GLU A 106 6.51 31.78 3.79
CA GLU A 106 5.53 32.87 3.66
C GLU A 106 5.63 33.52 2.27
N GLY A 107 4.48 33.72 1.62
CA GLY A 107 4.39 34.32 0.27
C GLY A 107 4.73 33.38 -0.89
N VAL A 108 5.10 32.13 -0.64
CA VAL A 108 5.39 31.15 -1.71
C VAL A 108 4.10 30.57 -2.26
N THR A 109 4.01 30.52 -3.59
CA THR A 109 2.86 30.01 -4.34
C THR A 109 3.04 28.56 -4.78
N MET A 110 1.95 27.88 -5.16
CA MET A 110 2.02 26.51 -5.69
C MET A 110 2.87 26.42 -6.97
N PRO A 111 2.79 27.35 -7.94
CA PRO A 111 3.70 27.34 -9.09
C PRO A 111 5.19 27.38 -8.72
N GLN A 112 5.57 28.16 -7.69
CA GLN A 112 6.96 28.18 -7.20
C GLN A 112 7.36 26.84 -6.55
N LEU A 113 6.45 26.18 -5.83
CA LEU A 113 6.70 24.81 -5.34
C LEU A 113 6.92 23.84 -6.49
N CYS A 114 6.14 23.95 -7.56
CA CYS A 114 6.25 23.10 -8.75
C CYS A 114 7.54 23.37 -9.52
N GLU A 115 7.97 24.62 -9.63
CA GLU A 115 9.27 24.99 -10.21
C GLU A 115 10.42 24.31 -9.45
N VAL A 116 10.42 24.42 -8.12
CA VAL A 116 11.43 23.75 -7.28
C VAL A 116 11.31 22.23 -7.36
N ALA A 117 10.10 21.68 -7.46
CA ALA A 117 9.90 20.23 -7.61
C ALA A 117 10.47 19.68 -8.93
N ASN A 118 10.28 20.40 -10.04
CA ASN A 118 10.90 20.05 -11.33
C ASN A 118 12.43 20.15 -11.23
N ALA A 119 12.98 21.17 -10.56
CA ALA A 119 14.43 21.27 -10.36
C ALA A 119 15.00 20.11 -9.52
N VAL A 120 14.26 19.62 -8.52
CA VAL A 120 14.62 18.40 -7.79
C VAL A 120 14.58 17.19 -8.73
N ARG A 121 13.53 17.02 -9.53
CA ARG A 121 13.44 15.91 -10.49
C ARG A 121 14.63 15.89 -11.43
N ASP A 122 14.94 17.01 -12.07
CA ASP A 122 15.97 17.09 -13.10
C ASP A 122 17.36 16.77 -12.49
N LEU A 123 17.66 17.29 -11.28
CA LEU A 123 18.90 16.97 -10.58
C LEU A 123 18.99 15.48 -10.14
N MET A 124 17.86 14.86 -9.85
CA MET A 124 17.79 13.43 -9.50
C MET A 124 17.90 12.54 -10.75
N ASP A 125 17.37 12.98 -11.88
CA ASP A 125 17.50 12.30 -13.18
C ASP A 125 18.96 12.27 -13.65
N ASP A 126 19.71 13.36 -13.46
CA ASP A 126 21.16 13.42 -13.72
C ASP A 126 21.98 12.34 -12.99
N ILE A 127 21.47 11.82 -11.87
CA ILE A 127 22.09 10.73 -11.09
C ILE A 127 21.37 9.39 -11.24
N GLY A 128 20.45 9.28 -12.22
CA GLY A 128 19.74 8.05 -12.58
C GLY A 128 18.66 7.63 -11.59
N LEU A 129 18.09 8.58 -10.82
CA LEU A 129 17.03 8.30 -9.85
C LEU A 129 15.69 8.90 -10.31
N VAL A 130 14.73 8.01 -10.57
CA VAL A 130 13.34 8.40 -10.86
C VAL A 130 12.71 9.05 -9.63
N VAL A 131 11.95 10.13 -9.83
CA VAL A 131 11.24 10.84 -8.75
C VAL A 131 9.74 10.80 -8.97
N TYR A 132 9.01 10.50 -7.90
CA TYR A 132 7.55 10.47 -7.87
C TYR A 132 7.00 11.62 -7.02
N PRO A 133 6.14 12.49 -7.58
CA PRO A 133 5.60 13.63 -6.86
C PRO A 133 4.24 13.33 -6.21
N LEU A 134 4.02 13.91 -5.04
CA LEU A 134 2.74 13.93 -4.35
C LEU A 134 2.42 15.34 -3.89
N THR A 135 1.17 15.75 -4.02
CA THR A 135 0.68 16.84 -3.19
C THR A 135 0.55 16.36 -1.75
N SER A 136 1.11 17.09 -0.78
CA SER A 136 1.10 16.64 0.63
C SER A 136 -0.31 16.53 1.23
N GLY A 137 -1.32 17.19 0.63
CA GLY A 137 -2.64 17.37 1.21
C GLY A 137 -2.70 18.46 2.29
N SER A 138 -1.66 19.29 2.41
CA SER A 138 -1.66 20.39 3.38
C SER A 138 -1.23 21.72 2.77
N LYS A 139 0.06 21.90 2.51
CA LYS A 139 0.59 23.15 1.96
C LYS A 139 1.65 22.91 0.89
N GLY A 140 2.47 21.87 1.09
CA GLY A 140 3.62 21.56 0.26
C GLY A 140 3.45 20.36 -0.66
N LEU A 141 4.58 19.94 -1.23
CA LEU A 141 4.73 18.74 -2.06
C LEU A 141 5.71 17.77 -1.38
N HIS A 142 5.50 16.47 -1.57
CA HIS A 142 6.50 15.47 -1.22
C HIS A 142 7.01 14.82 -2.51
N LEU A 143 8.32 14.61 -2.58
CA LEU A 143 8.96 13.92 -3.68
C LEU A 143 9.64 12.67 -3.13
N TYR A 144 9.37 11.51 -3.71
CA TYR A 144 10.02 10.26 -3.33
C TYR A 144 10.86 9.71 -4.48
N ALA A 145 12.00 9.13 -4.15
CA ALA A 145 12.84 8.43 -5.13
C ALA A 145 13.20 7.04 -4.59
N PRO A 146 12.89 5.94 -5.31
CA PRO A 146 13.34 4.62 -4.92
C PRO A 146 14.87 4.55 -4.93
N LEU A 147 15.44 3.77 -4.03
CA LEU A 147 16.85 3.43 -4.05
C LEU A 147 16.99 2.00 -4.55
N GLY A 148 17.59 1.83 -5.74
CA GLY A 148 17.80 0.49 -6.33
C GLY A 148 18.53 -0.44 -5.36
N ASP A 149 19.61 0.06 -4.75
CA ASP A 149 20.27 -0.58 -3.60
C ASP A 149 19.92 0.17 -2.30
N PRO A 150 19.24 -0.47 -1.34
CA PRO A 150 18.93 0.17 -0.07
C PRO A 150 20.18 0.61 0.70
N VAL A 151 20.16 1.82 1.26
CA VAL A 151 21.30 2.40 1.99
C VAL A 151 20.97 2.67 3.45
N ARG A 152 21.99 2.79 4.31
CA ARG A 152 21.75 3.22 5.71
C ARG A 152 21.06 4.59 5.72
N SER A 153 20.10 4.83 6.62
CA SER A 153 19.39 6.12 6.68
C SER A 153 20.33 7.32 6.85
N LYS A 154 21.49 7.15 7.53
CA LYS A 154 22.52 8.19 7.61
C LYS A 154 23.09 8.56 6.24
N SER A 155 23.29 7.59 5.35
CA SER A 155 23.75 7.82 3.97
C SER A 155 22.67 8.49 3.13
N ALA A 156 21.41 8.06 3.27
CA ALA A 156 20.26 8.68 2.64
C ALA A 156 20.15 10.18 3.00
N VAL A 157 20.32 10.52 4.29
CA VAL A 157 20.37 11.91 4.76
C VAL A 157 21.50 12.71 4.10
N VAL A 158 22.70 12.12 3.96
CA VAL A 158 23.82 12.82 3.32
C VAL A 158 23.54 13.11 1.85
N LEU A 159 22.98 12.14 1.11
CA LEU A 159 22.61 12.31 -0.28
C LEU A 159 21.53 13.39 -0.44
N ALA A 160 20.40 13.26 0.27
CA ALA A 160 19.31 14.23 0.21
C ALA A 160 19.76 15.65 0.60
N ARG A 161 20.64 15.77 1.61
CA ARG A 161 21.20 17.08 1.99
C ARG A 161 22.05 17.70 0.90
N ARG A 162 22.87 16.91 0.18
CA ARG A 162 23.69 17.41 -0.94
C ARG A 162 22.82 17.92 -2.07
N VAL A 163 21.77 17.17 -2.44
CA VAL A 163 20.77 17.60 -3.43
C VAL A 163 20.14 18.93 -3.02
N ALA A 164 19.69 19.04 -1.76
CA ALA A 164 19.07 20.27 -1.27
C ALA A 164 20.04 21.47 -1.25
N GLN A 165 21.30 21.25 -0.87
CA GLN A 165 22.34 22.29 -0.87
C GLN A 165 22.70 22.73 -2.30
N GLN A 166 22.74 21.81 -3.25
CA GLN A 166 22.98 22.13 -4.66
C GLN A 166 21.85 22.99 -5.25
N LEU A 167 20.59 22.69 -4.89
CA LEU A 167 19.44 23.50 -5.29
C LEU A 167 19.40 24.88 -4.62
N GLU A 168 19.75 24.96 -3.33
CA GLU A 168 19.90 26.25 -2.65
C GLU A 168 21.00 27.11 -3.31
N GLN A 169 22.07 26.52 -3.83
CA GLN A 169 23.14 27.25 -4.53
C GLN A 169 22.74 27.72 -5.94
N SER A 170 22.01 26.88 -6.69
CA SER A 170 21.57 27.21 -8.06
C SER A 170 20.37 28.15 -8.10
N MET A 171 19.47 28.05 -7.10
CA MET A 171 18.23 28.83 -7.02
C MET A 171 18.07 29.51 -5.65
N PRO A 172 19.06 30.31 -5.17
CA PRO A 172 19.09 30.83 -3.78
C PRO A 172 17.95 31.80 -3.44
N LYS A 173 17.26 32.32 -4.45
CA LYS A 173 16.07 33.19 -4.29
C LYS A 173 14.78 32.38 -4.11
N LEU A 174 14.77 31.10 -4.50
CA LEU A 174 13.58 30.24 -4.49
C LEU A 174 13.71 29.09 -3.50
N VAL A 175 14.91 28.63 -3.17
CA VAL A 175 15.14 27.46 -2.30
C VAL A 175 15.92 27.85 -1.06
N THR A 176 15.58 27.22 0.07
CA THR A 176 16.48 27.10 1.21
C THR A 176 16.54 25.68 1.74
N ALA A 177 17.74 25.19 2.06
CA ALA A 177 17.97 23.89 2.69
C ALA A 177 18.24 24.02 4.20
N THR A 178 18.20 25.26 4.72
CA THR A 178 18.53 25.60 6.11
C THR A 178 17.27 25.58 6.98
N MET A 179 17.37 24.99 8.17
CA MET A 179 16.25 24.83 9.09
C MET A 179 15.69 26.15 9.62
N THR A 180 16.49 27.21 9.63
CA THR A 180 16.17 28.53 10.20
C THR A 180 14.93 29.14 9.56
N LYS A 181 13.83 29.26 10.33
CA LYS A 181 12.54 29.77 9.84
C LYS A 181 12.61 31.19 9.27
N SER A 182 13.45 32.07 9.83
CA SER A 182 13.58 33.46 9.36
C SER A 182 14.15 33.59 7.95
N LEU A 183 14.75 32.53 7.40
CA LEU A 183 15.31 32.51 6.04
C LEU A 183 14.31 31.99 4.98
N ARG A 184 13.09 31.62 5.38
CA ARG A 184 12.11 30.96 4.50
C ARG A 184 11.18 31.91 3.76
N ALA A 185 11.06 33.17 4.17
CA ALA A 185 10.17 34.12 3.50
C ALA A 185 10.50 34.21 1.99
N GLY A 186 9.49 33.99 1.14
CA GLY A 186 9.63 33.94 -0.31
C GLY A 186 10.36 32.72 -0.89
N LYS A 187 10.71 31.71 -0.07
CA LYS A 187 11.46 30.51 -0.50
C LYS A 187 10.77 29.21 -0.11
N VAL A 188 10.91 28.21 -0.96
CA VAL A 188 10.60 26.81 -0.67
C VAL A 188 11.68 26.27 0.26
N PHE A 189 11.28 25.81 1.44
CA PHE A 189 12.15 25.06 2.32
C PHE A 189 12.18 23.59 1.86
N LEU A 190 13.34 23.14 1.42
CA LEU A 190 13.56 21.77 0.96
C LEU A 190 14.07 20.91 2.14
N ASP A 191 13.13 20.28 2.88
CA ASP A 191 13.45 19.48 4.06
C ASP A 191 13.97 18.08 3.68
N TRP A 192 15.29 17.98 3.60
CA TRP A 192 16.01 16.71 3.44
C TRP A 192 16.08 15.88 4.73
N SER A 193 15.75 16.45 5.90
CA SER A 193 15.98 15.81 7.19
C SER A 193 15.01 14.67 7.49
N GLN A 194 13.89 14.59 6.77
CA GLN A 194 12.91 13.52 6.86
C GLN A 194 13.49 12.13 6.52
N ASN A 195 14.64 12.08 5.83
CA ASN A 195 15.40 10.86 5.58
C ASN A 195 16.09 10.29 6.83
N ASN A 196 16.10 11.03 7.95
CA ASN A 196 16.65 10.53 9.21
C ASN A 196 15.79 9.37 9.72
N GLY A 197 16.40 8.24 10.07
CA GLY A 197 15.68 7.05 10.51
C GLY A 197 14.84 7.23 11.78
N SER A 198 15.02 8.31 12.54
CA SER A 198 14.15 8.66 13.69
C SER A 198 12.96 9.56 13.34
N LYS A 199 12.87 10.04 12.09
CA LYS A 199 11.78 10.87 11.58
C LYS A 199 10.79 10.03 10.78
N THR A 200 9.61 10.60 10.57
CA THR A 200 8.53 9.99 9.80
C THR A 200 7.88 11.07 8.94
N THR A 201 7.48 10.68 7.74
CA THR A 201 6.70 11.52 6.82
C THR A 201 5.31 10.92 6.69
N ILE A 202 4.32 11.74 6.35
CA ILE A 202 2.99 11.22 5.99
C ILE A 202 3.14 10.13 4.91
N ALA A 203 2.41 9.04 5.05
CA ALA A 203 2.39 8.01 4.03
C ALA A 203 1.65 8.51 2.77
N PRO A 204 2.08 8.10 1.56
CA PRO A 204 1.23 8.17 0.37
C PRO A 204 -0.18 7.65 0.67
N TYR A 205 -1.19 8.29 0.10
CA TYR A 205 -2.61 7.97 0.26
C TYR A 205 -3.21 8.19 1.67
N SER A 206 -2.42 8.59 2.67
CA SER A 206 -2.98 8.97 3.97
C SER A 206 -3.87 10.21 3.86
N LEU A 207 -5.00 10.19 4.58
CA LEU A 207 -5.78 11.39 4.85
C LEU A 207 -4.96 12.40 5.66
N ARG A 208 -5.44 13.64 5.68
CA ARG A 208 -4.89 14.76 6.45
C ARG A 208 -5.92 15.25 7.46
N GLY A 209 -5.49 15.46 8.71
CA GLY A 209 -6.34 16.02 9.75
C GLY A 209 -6.47 17.54 9.58
N ARG A 210 -7.27 17.96 8.61
CA ARG A 210 -7.56 19.37 8.26
C ARG A 210 -9.07 19.56 8.09
N GLU A 211 -9.49 20.81 7.96
CA GLU A 211 -10.88 21.21 7.71
C GLU A 211 -11.52 20.43 6.55
N ARG A 212 -10.78 20.26 5.45
CA ARG A 212 -11.17 19.41 4.33
C ARG A 212 -10.40 18.09 4.34
N PRO A 213 -11.04 16.94 4.02
CA PRO A 213 -10.46 15.59 4.08
C PRO A 213 -9.53 15.32 2.89
N THR A 214 -8.50 16.14 2.80
CA THR A 214 -7.46 16.07 1.77
C THR A 214 -6.51 14.90 2.01
N VAL A 215 -5.80 14.50 0.96
CA VAL A 215 -4.93 13.32 0.94
C VAL A 215 -3.51 13.69 0.52
N ALA A 216 -2.52 12.96 1.05
CA ALA A 216 -1.18 12.91 0.47
C ALA A 216 -1.21 12.16 -0.88
N ALA A 217 -1.66 12.86 -1.92
CA ALA A 217 -2.10 12.25 -3.18
C ALA A 217 -0.99 12.24 -4.24
N PRO A 218 -0.66 11.06 -4.80
CA PRO A 218 0.24 10.93 -5.96
C PRO A 218 -0.26 11.63 -7.22
N ARG A 219 0.67 12.28 -7.91
CA ARG A 219 0.44 13.08 -9.11
C ARG A 219 1.39 12.64 -10.23
N THR A 220 1.00 12.90 -11.47
CA THR A 220 1.92 12.83 -12.61
C THR A 220 2.74 14.12 -12.69
N TRP A 221 3.86 14.09 -13.41
CA TRP A 221 4.65 15.30 -13.64
C TRP A 221 3.95 16.33 -14.53
N ASP A 222 3.07 15.90 -15.43
CA ASP A 222 2.24 16.80 -16.24
C ASP A 222 1.29 17.61 -15.35
N GLU A 223 0.71 16.98 -14.32
CA GLU A 223 -0.11 17.69 -13.32
C GLU A 223 0.71 18.65 -12.47
N ILE A 224 1.98 18.34 -12.16
CA ILE A 224 2.87 19.27 -11.45
C ILE A 224 3.16 20.51 -12.30
N GLY A 225 3.10 20.39 -13.63
CA GLY A 225 3.21 21.53 -14.55
C GLY A 225 1.94 22.39 -14.65
N ASP A 226 0.81 21.94 -14.09
CA ASP A 226 -0.48 22.64 -14.22
C ASP A 226 -0.58 23.85 -13.26
N PRO A 227 -0.81 25.08 -13.75
CA PRO A 227 -1.01 26.25 -12.90
C PRO A 227 -2.23 26.14 -11.95
N GLY A 228 -3.19 25.27 -12.27
CA GLY A 228 -4.36 24.94 -11.47
C GLY A 228 -4.13 23.87 -10.39
N LEU A 229 -2.88 23.42 -10.19
CA LEU A 229 -2.55 22.38 -9.22
C LEU A 229 -3.08 22.73 -7.82
N ARG A 230 -3.87 21.81 -7.26
CA ARG A 230 -4.36 21.88 -5.88
C ARG A 230 -4.26 20.53 -5.18
N HIS A 231 -4.42 20.56 -3.87
CA HIS A 231 -4.61 19.36 -3.07
C HIS A 231 -5.93 18.66 -3.42
N LEU A 232 -5.91 17.33 -3.36
CA LEU A 232 -7.05 16.48 -3.68
C LEU A 232 -7.73 16.00 -2.39
N GLU A 233 -9.05 15.91 -2.43
CA GLU A 233 -9.86 15.23 -1.42
C GLU A 233 -9.92 13.72 -1.67
N TYR A 234 -10.37 12.98 -0.65
CA TYR A 234 -10.33 11.52 -0.65
C TYR A 234 -11.19 10.89 -1.74
N ASP A 235 -12.33 11.49 -2.09
CA ASP A 235 -13.23 11.03 -3.14
C ASP A 235 -12.61 11.19 -4.53
N GLU A 236 -11.90 12.30 -4.75
CA GLU A 236 -11.14 12.54 -5.98
C GLU A 236 -9.99 11.54 -6.12
N VAL A 237 -9.31 11.21 -5.02
CA VAL A 237 -8.25 10.19 -5.02
C VAL A 237 -8.81 8.81 -5.34
N LEU A 238 -9.97 8.43 -4.79
CA LEU A 238 -10.61 7.15 -5.12
C LEU A 238 -10.97 7.06 -6.60
N ALA A 239 -11.54 8.13 -7.17
CA ALA A 239 -11.87 8.17 -8.59
C ALA A 239 -10.62 8.02 -9.47
N ARG A 240 -9.52 8.70 -9.11
CA ARG A 240 -8.25 8.62 -9.84
C ARG A 240 -7.59 7.27 -9.77
N VAL A 241 -7.64 6.61 -8.62
CA VAL A 241 -7.06 5.26 -8.48
C VAL A 241 -7.87 4.24 -9.27
N ALA A 242 -9.18 4.39 -9.35
CA ALA A 242 -10.00 3.56 -10.23
C ALA A 242 -9.66 3.75 -11.72
N GLU A 243 -9.25 4.95 -12.13
CA GLU A 243 -8.91 5.27 -13.52
C GLU A 243 -7.46 4.93 -13.90
N HIS A 244 -6.50 5.20 -13.01
CA HIS A 244 -5.07 5.18 -13.32
C HIS A 244 -4.28 4.14 -12.53
N GLY A 245 -4.90 3.46 -11.55
CA GLY A 245 -4.20 2.60 -10.62
C GLY A 245 -3.24 3.37 -9.71
N ASP A 246 -2.14 2.71 -9.31
CA ASP A 246 -1.11 3.31 -8.46
C ASP A 246 -0.03 4.04 -9.27
N LEU A 247 -0.06 5.38 -9.20
CA LEU A 247 0.97 6.24 -9.81
C LEU A 247 2.35 6.09 -9.13
N LEU A 248 2.43 5.42 -7.98
CA LEU A 248 3.67 5.13 -7.26
C LEU A 248 4.11 3.67 -7.40
N SER A 249 3.54 2.89 -8.32
CA SER A 249 3.82 1.44 -8.46
C SER A 249 5.30 1.10 -8.59
N GLY A 250 6.14 2.01 -9.13
CA GLY A 250 7.59 1.85 -9.21
C GLY A 250 8.41 2.39 -8.02
N LEU A 251 7.78 2.95 -6.98
CA LEU A 251 8.48 3.54 -5.82
C LEU A 251 8.91 2.48 -4.80
N ASP A 252 8.02 1.58 -4.48
CA ASP A 252 8.26 0.49 -3.55
C ASP A 252 7.97 -0.79 -4.31
N GLY A 253 8.78 -1.06 -5.36
CA GLY A 253 8.60 -2.21 -6.26
C GLY A 253 8.28 -3.47 -5.48
N GLU A 254 7.39 -4.33 -6.00
CA GLU A 254 6.67 -5.40 -5.28
C GLU A 254 7.16 -5.57 -3.85
N GLY A 255 6.61 -4.75 -2.93
CA GLY A 255 6.95 -4.87 -1.52
C GLY A 255 6.69 -6.30 -1.03
N PRO A 256 7.00 -6.64 0.23
CA PRO A 256 6.45 -7.86 0.79
C PRO A 256 4.94 -7.69 0.93
N HIS A 257 4.21 -7.79 -0.18
CA HIS A 257 2.87 -8.32 -0.17
C HIS A 257 3.04 -9.72 0.39
N GLU A 258 2.24 -10.05 1.40
CA GLU A 258 2.07 -11.44 1.76
C GLU A 258 1.75 -12.17 0.45
N ASP A 259 2.63 -13.08 0.04
CA ASP A 259 2.38 -13.87 -1.16
C ASP A 259 1.01 -14.49 -0.95
N ARG A 260 0.05 -14.17 -1.82
CA ARG A 260 -1.36 -14.58 -1.65
C ARG A 260 -1.51 -16.10 -1.60
N LEU A 261 -0.50 -16.83 -2.08
CA LEU A 261 -0.42 -18.30 -2.01
C LEU A 261 0.28 -18.82 -0.74
N THR A 262 0.67 -17.96 0.21
CA THR A 262 1.33 -18.36 1.46
C THR A 262 0.47 -19.38 2.22
N THR A 263 -0.81 -19.07 2.43
CA THR A 263 -1.76 -19.97 3.09
C THR A 263 -1.91 -21.27 2.30
N TYR A 264 -2.15 -21.18 0.99
CA TYR A 264 -2.28 -22.35 0.11
C TYR A 264 -1.06 -23.29 0.17
N ARG A 265 0.14 -22.75 0.02
CA ARG A 265 1.39 -23.53 0.07
C ARG A 265 1.64 -24.11 1.45
N SER A 266 1.23 -23.44 2.53
CA SER A 266 1.37 -23.99 3.89
C SER A 266 0.47 -25.22 4.13
N MET A 267 -0.61 -25.35 3.36
CA MET A 267 -1.59 -26.44 3.49
C MET A 267 -1.28 -27.63 2.58
N ARG A 268 -0.31 -27.54 1.65
CA ARG A 268 -0.01 -28.57 0.66
C ARG A 268 1.43 -29.05 0.76
N ASP A 269 1.60 -30.37 0.62
CA ASP A 269 2.90 -31.00 0.41
C ASP A 269 3.01 -31.45 -1.05
N ALA A 270 3.87 -30.78 -1.82
CA ALA A 270 4.07 -31.05 -3.25
C ALA A 270 4.55 -32.48 -3.57
N GLY A 271 5.06 -33.22 -2.58
CA GLY A 271 5.41 -34.64 -2.73
C GLY A 271 4.24 -35.60 -2.49
N ARG A 272 3.11 -35.10 -1.96
CA ARG A 272 1.96 -35.92 -1.53
C ARG A 272 0.67 -35.60 -2.26
N THR A 273 0.52 -34.42 -2.85
CA THR A 273 -0.66 -34.05 -3.65
C THR A 273 -0.30 -33.88 -5.13
N PRO A 274 -1.18 -34.26 -6.08
CA PRO A 274 -1.03 -33.93 -7.49
C PRO A 274 -1.42 -32.47 -7.81
N GLU A 275 -1.90 -31.70 -6.83
CA GLU A 275 -2.24 -30.29 -7.00
C GLU A 275 -1.00 -29.45 -7.39
N PRO A 276 -1.16 -28.38 -8.19
CA PRO A 276 -0.05 -27.49 -8.51
C PRO A 276 0.38 -26.70 -7.27
N VAL A 277 1.67 -26.77 -6.92
CA VAL A 277 2.26 -26.03 -5.79
C VAL A 277 3.44 -25.21 -6.31
N PRO A 278 3.20 -24.11 -7.05
CA PRO A 278 4.29 -23.31 -7.60
C PRO A 278 5.05 -22.61 -6.47
N LYS A 279 6.38 -22.51 -6.61
CA LYS A 279 7.26 -21.86 -5.61
C LYS A 279 7.19 -20.33 -5.65
N ALA A 280 6.76 -19.76 -6.77
CA ALA A 280 6.59 -18.32 -6.97
C ALA A 280 5.15 -18.05 -7.41
N ALA A 281 4.66 -16.84 -7.18
CA ALA A 281 3.39 -16.40 -7.76
C ALA A 281 3.53 -16.31 -9.29
N ALA A 282 2.44 -16.60 -10.01
CA ALA A 282 2.40 -16.39 -11.44
C ALA A 282 2.31 -14.88 -11.75
N PRO A 283 2.82 -14.42 -12.91
CA PRO A 283 2.56 -13.06 -13.38
C PRO A 283 1.05 -12.77 -13.39
N VAL A 284 0.67 -11.53 -13.08
CA VAL A 284 -0.74 -11.11 -13.16
C VAL A 284 -1.24 -11.31 -14.58
N GLY A 285 -2.34 -12.06 -14.71
CA GLY A 285 -2.97 -12.38 -15.98
C GLY A 285 -3.98 -11.32 -16.43
N GLY A 286 -4.97 -11.75 -17.21
CA GLY A 286 -6.01 -10.88 -17.76
C GLY A 286 -7.10 -10.51 -16.75
N ASN A 287 -7.08 -11.09 -15.54
CA ASN A 287 -8.06 -10.81 -14.49
C ASN A 287 -9.52 -11.05 -14.97
N ASN A 288 -9.69 -12.04 -15.85
CA ASN A 288 -10.91 -12.24 -16.64
C ASN A 288 -11.29 -13.71 -16.81
N ARG A 289 -10.72 -14.64 -16.04
CA ARG A 289 -11.02 -16.08 -16.13
C ARG A 289 -11.77 -16.57 -14.91
N PHE A 290 -12.70 -17.48 -15.12
CA PHE A 290 -13.34 -18.22 -14.04
C PHE A 290 -13.20 -19.72 -14.26
N VAL A 291 -13.23 -20.46 -13.15
CA VAL A 291 -13.38 -21.91 -13.15
C VAL A 291 -14.38 -22.32 -12.07
N ILE A 292 -15.19 -23.32 -12.39
CA ILE A 292 -16.07 -24.00 -11.45
C ILE A 292 -15.65 -25.47 -11.44
N GLN A 293 -15.22 -25.96 -10.30
CA GLN A 293 -14.80 -27.35 -10.11
C GLN A 293 -15.82 -28.10 -9.27
N GLU A 294 -16.18 -29.31 -9.70
CA GLU A 294 -16.91 -30.28 -8.90
C GLU A 294 -15.94 -31.03 -7.99
N HIS A 295 -16.19 -31.00 -6.68
CA HIS A 295 -15.30 -31.55 -5.68
C HIS A 295 -15.99 -32.62 -4.83
N HIS A 296 -15.65 -33.88 -5.12
CA HIS A 296 -16.07 -35.08 -4.39
C HIS A 296 -15.17 -35.32 -3.17
N ALA A 297 -15.24 -34.42 -2.20
CA ALA A 297 -14.59 -34.58 -0.90
C ALA A 297 -15.43 -35.51 0.01
N ARG A 298 -15.49 -35.25 1.33
CA ARG A 298 -16.42 -35.97 2.23
C ARG A 298 -17.89 -35.84 1.79
N ARG A 299 -18.22 -34.73 1.14
CA ARG A 299 -19.50 -34.43 0.49
C ARG A 299 -19.20 -33.75 -0.84
N LEU A 300 -20.07 -33.98 -1.82
CA LEU A 300 -20.05 -33.23 -3.07
C LEU A 300 -20.30 -31.75 -2.78
N HIS A 301 -19.46 -30.89 -3.33
CA HIS A 301 -19.64 -29.45 -3.40
C HIS A 301 -18.99 -28.91 -4.67
N TYR A 302 -19.18 -27.62 -4.96
CA TYR A 302 -18.52 -26.96 -6.08
C TYR A 302 -17.56 -25.90 -5.56
N ASP A 303 -16.40 -25.76 -6.18
CA ASP A 303 -15.47 -24.68 -5.93
C ASP A 303 -15.56 -23.67 -7.08
N PHE A 304 -15.96 -22.44 -6.79
CA PHE A 304 -15.98 -21.34 -7.74
C PHE A 304 -14.75 -20.47 -7.55
N ARG A 305 -14.08 -20.12 -8.65
CA ARG A 305 -12.83 -19.36 -8.59
C ARG A 305 -12.75 -18.33 -9.71
N LEU A 306 -12.18 -17.17 -9.38
CA LEU A 306 -11.96 -16.05 -10.29
C LEU A 306 -10.48 -15.66 -10.32
N GLU A 307 -9.92 -15.49 -11.52
CA GLU A 307 -8.58 -14.95 -11.71
C GLU A 307 -8.52 -13.48 -11.29
N ARG A 308 -7.73 -13.17 -10.26
CA ARG A 308 -7.44 -11.81 -9.79
C ARG A 308 -6.02 -11.69 -9.29
N ASP A 309 -5.32 -10.68 -9.78
CA ASP A 309 -4.02 -10.21 -9.29
C ASP A 309 -3.00 -11.35 -9.12
N GLY A 310 -2.94 -12.22 -10.13
CA GLY A 310 -1.98 -13.33 -10.18
C GLY A 310 -2.38 -14.59 -9.41
N VAL A 311 -3.61 -14.64 -8.85
CA VAL A 311 -4.15 -15.83 -8.17
C VAL A 311 -5.60 -16.11 -8.57
N LEU A 312 -6.13 -17.25 -8.11
CA LEU A 312 -7.54 -17.61 -8.17
C LEU A 312 -8.19 -17.36 -6.80
N VAL A 313 -8.95 -16.27 -6.69
CA VAL A 313 -9.79 -16.01 -5.51
C VAL A 313 -10.90 -17.05 -5.50
N SER A 314 -11.08 -17.74 -4.38
CA SER A 314 -11.75 -19.03 -4.36
C SER A 314 -12.83 -19.13 -3.28
N TRP A 315 -13.94 -19.77 -3.65
CA TRP A 315 -15.06 -20.04 -2.75
C TRP A 315 -15.58 -21.46 -2.91
N ALA A 316 -15.80 -22.14 -1.79
CA ALA A 316 -16.54 -23.40 -1.75
C ALA A 316 -18.05 -23.12 -1.70
N VAL A 317 -18.85 -23.82 -2.50
CA VAL A 317 -20.31 -23.72 -2.61
C VAL A 317 -20.93 -25.04 -2.14
N PRO A 318 -21.24 -25.19 -0.83
CA PRO A 318 -21.58 -26.49 -0.25
C PRO A 318 -22.99 -27.00 -0.60
N LYS A 319 -23.87 -26.12 -1.06
CA LYS A 319 -25.28 -26.43 -1.40
C LYS A 319 -25.50 -26.66 -2.89
N ASN A 320 -24.45 -27.02 -3.63
CA ASN A 320 -24.41 -27.08 -5.10
C ASN A 320 -24.62 -25.71 -5.76
N LEU A 321 -24.51 -25.64 -7.09
CA LEU A 321 -24.84 -24.43 -7.84
C LEU A 321 -26.37 -24.20 -7.84
N PRO A 322 -26.85 -22.96 -7.72
CA PRO A 322 -28.27 -22.66 -7.82
C PRO A 322 -28.77 -22.93 -9.24
N GLY A 323 -29.90 -23.63 -9.38
CA GLY A 323 -30.49 -23.93 -10.68
C GLY A 323 -31.22 -22.74 -11.32
N THR A 324 -31.42 -21.65 -10.57
CA THR A 324 -32.09 -20.42 -11.02
C THR A 324 -31.49 -19.19 -10.34
N PRO A 325 -31.51 -18.01 -10.98
CA PRO A 325 -31.03 -16.76 -10.38
C PRO A 325 -31.83 -16.25 -9.15
N ALA A 326 -33.03 -16.80 -8.91
CA ALA A 326 -33.90 -16.36 -7.82
C ALA A 326 -33.47 -16.88 -6.43
N VAL A 327 -32.46 -17.75 -6.36
CA VAL A 327 -32.03 -18.40 -5.12
C VAL A 327 -30.53 -18.23 -4.95
N ASN A 328 -30.12 -17.61 -3.85
CA ASN A 328 -28.73 -17.44 -3.48
C ASN A 328 -28.25 -18.65 -2.67
N HIS A 329 -27.16 -19.28 -3.13
CA HIS A 329 -26.45 -20.29 -2.36
C HIS A 329 -25.22 -19.66 -1.69
N LEU A 330 -24.89 -20.13 -0.48
CA LEU A 330 -23.73 -19.66 0.26
C LEU A 330 -22.44 -20.07 -0.48
N ALA A 331 -21.59 -19.09 -0.75
CA ALA A 331 -20.21 -19.26 -1.19
C ALA A 331 -19.28 -18.90 -0.02
N VAL A 332 -18.52 -19.87 0.46
CA VAL A 332 -17.60 -19.72 1.60
C VAL A 332 -16.21 -19.47 1.05
N HIS A 333 -15.64 -18.30 1.33
CA HIS A 333 -14.28 -17.96 0.89
C HIS A 333 -13.26 -18.94 1.47
N THR A 334 -12.35 -19.42 0.62
CA THR A 334 -11.23 -20.31 0.98
C THR A 334 -9.89 -19.58 0.77
N GLU A 335 -8.77 -20.26 0.95
CA GLU A 335 -7.47 -19.73 0.54
C GLU A 335 -7.44 -19.46 -0.98
N ASP A 336 -6.65 -18.47 -1.41
CA ASP A 336 -6.38 -18.21 -2.82
C ASP A 336 -5.60 -19.37 -3.44
N HIS A 337 -5.90 -19.72 -4.69
CA HIS A 337 -5.26 -20.83 -5.40
C HIS A 337 -4.33 -20.32 -6.51
N PRO A 338 -3.30 -21.08 -6.90
CA PRO A 338 -2.43 -20.69 -8.02
C PRO A 338 -3.19 -20.73 -9.35
N LEU A 339 -2.78 -19.91 -10.33
CA LEU A 339 -3.45 -19.85 -11.64
C LEU A 339 -3.44 -21.20 -12.37
N GLU A 340 -2.40 -22.01 -12.18
CA GLU A 340 -2.30 -23.37 -12.72
C GLU A 340 -3.43 -24.30 -12.23
N TYR A 341 -4.03 -23.98 -11.08
CA TYR A 341 -5.16 -24.73 -10.53
C TYR A 341 -6.42 -24.60 -11.39
N ALA A 342 -6.53 -23.56 -12.23
CA ALA A 342 -7.69 -23.36 -13.12
C ALA A 342 -7.88 -24.50 -14.12
N THR A 343 -6.81 -25.22 -14.41
CA THR A 343 -6.80 -26.38 -15.32
C THR A 343 -6.61 -27.71 -14.60
N PHE A 344 -6.61 -27.71 -13.26
CA PHE A 344 -6.41 -28.92 -12.49
C PHE A 344 -7.66 -29.79 -12.45
N GLU A 345 -7.49 -31.05 -12.83
CA GLU A 345 -8.41 -32.16 -12.54
C GLU A 345 -7.59 -33.31 -11.97
N GLY A 346 -8.13 -34.00 -10.97
CA GLY A 346 -7.37 -35.05 -10.31
C GLY A 346 -8.04 -35.63 -9.07
N THR A 347 -7.34 -36.52 -8.39
CA THR A 347 -7.76 -37.05 -7.10
C THR A 347 -6.73 -36.65 -6.05
N ILE A 348 -7.13 -35.80 -5.12
CA ILE A 348 -6.33 -35.39 -3.98
C ILE A 348 -6.33 -36.54 -2.96
N PRO A 349 -5.17 -37.08 -2.55
CA PRO A 349 -5.11 -38.27 -1.71
C PRO A 349 -5.85 -38.13 -0.38
N ARG A 350 -6.41 -39.25 0.10
CA ARG A 350 -7.12 -39.29 1.37
C ARG A 350 -6.16 -38.94 2.51
N GLY A 351 -6.52 -37.93 3.31
CA GLY A 351 -5.73 -37.44 4.44
C GLY A 351 -4.98 -36.14 4.15
N GLU A 352 -4.85 -35.75 2.88
CA GLU A 352 -4.46 -34.39 2.50
C GLU A 352 -5.62 -33.40 2.70
N TYR A 353 -5.28 -32.12 2.83
CA TYR A 353 -6.29 -31.06 2.87
C TYR A 353 -7.07 -31.03 1.56
N GLY A 354 -8.40 -30.96 1.63
CA GLY A 354 -9.24 -31.06 0.43
C GLY A 354 -9.25 -32.44 -0.23
N GLY A 355 -8.87 -33.52 0.47
CA GLY A 355 -8.89 -34.88 -0.11
C GLY A 355 -10.22 -35.26 -0.76
N GLY A 356 -10.17 -35.65 -2.04
CA GLY A 356 -11.36 -35.87 -2.87
C GLY A 356 -11.03 -35.86 -4.37
N LYS A 357 -12.00 -36.23 -5.20
CA LYS A 357 -11.88 -36.09 -6.66
C LYS A 357 -12.32 -34.69 -7.08
N VAL A 358 -11.49 -34.00 -7.85
CA VAL A 358 -11.75 -32.67 -8.41
C VAL A 358 -11.87 -32.80 -9.93
N VAL A 359 -12.95 -32.26 -10.50
CA VAL A 359 -13.26 -32.28 -11.94
C VAL A 359 -13.71 -30.87 -12.33
N ILE A 360 -13.30 -30.36 -13.48
CA ILE A 360 -13.77 -29.07 -13.96
C ILE A 360 -15.19 -29.25 -14.47
N TRP A 361 -16.15 -28.59 -13.82
CA TRP A 361 -17.54 -28.58 -14.25
C TRP A 361 -17.75 -27.56 -15.37
N ASN A 362 -17.14 -26.37 -15.26
CA ASN A 362 -17.17 -25.33 -16.27
C ASN A 362 -16.00 -24.36 -16.10
N SER A 363 -15.60 -23.69 -17.17
CA SER A 363 -14.60 -22.63 -17.17
C SER A 363 -14.85 -21.67 -18.32
N GLY A 364 -14.35 -20.45 -18.19
CA GLY A 364 -14.52 -19.46 -19.24
C GLY A 364 -13.94 -18.11 -18.85
N THR A 365 -14.41 -17.08 -19.54
CA THR A 365 -14.04 -15.69 -19.25
C THR A 365 -15.22 -14.91 -18.72
N TYR A 366 -14.93 -13.85 -17.97
CA TYR A 366 -15.92 -12.91 -17.47
C TYR A 366 -15.39 -11.48 -17.61
N GLU A 367 -16.32 -10.54 -17.73
CA GLU A 367 -16.07 -9.11 -17.60
C GLU A 367 -16.72 -8.66 -16.30
N ALA A 368 -15.97 -7.96 -15.45
CA ALA A 368 -16.50 -7.52 -14.18
C ALA A 368 -17.13 -6.13 -14.32
N GLU A 369 -18.45 -6.05 -14.18
CA GLU A 369 -19.15 -4.77 -14.13
C GLU A 369 -18.94 -4.07 -12.78
N LYS A 370 -18.86 -4.84 -11.69
CA LYS A 370 -18.62 -4.34 -10.33
C LYS A 370 -18.08 -5.46 -9.45
N LEU A 371 -16.89 -5.26 -8.86
CA LEU A 371 -16.31 -6.22 -7.92
C LEU A 371 -15.81 -5.49 -6.66
N ARG A 372 -16.00 -6.12 -5.50
CA ARG A 372 -15.44 -5.68 -4.21
C ARG A 372 -14.74 -6.88 -3.57
N ASP A 373 -13.41 -6.92 -3.65
CA ASP A 373 -12.60 -8.03 -3.16
C ASP A 373 -12.40 -8.03 -1.64
N SER A 374 -12.91 -7.00 -0.94
CA SER A 374 -12.83 -6.92 0.51
C SER A 374 -13.78 -7.95 1.14
N GLY A 375 -13.24 -9.08 1.57
CA GLY A 375 -13.92 -10.14 2.33
C GLY A 375 -14.43 -9.74 3.72
N ASP A 376 -14.78 -8.48 3.95
CA ASP A 376 -15.41 -7.99 5.18
C ASP A 376 -16.94 -7.96 4.99
N GLU A 377 -17.58 -8.92 5.65
CA GLU A 377 -19.03 -9.00 5.95
C GLU A 377 -20.00 -8.81 4.77
N GLY A 378 -20.41 -9.93 4.16
CA GLY A 378 -21.64 -10.02 3.37
C GLY A 378 -21.51 -9.70 1.87
N GLY A 379 -20.43 -10.14 1.24
CA GLY A 379 -20.18 -9.95 -0.19
C GLY A 379 -21.29 -10.52 -1.09
N GLU A 380 -22.13 -9.64 -1.64
CA GLU A 380 -22.80 -9.91 -2.90
C GLU A 380 -21.75 -9.89 -4.01
N VAL A 381 -21.51 -11.06 -4.60
CA VAL A 381 -20.89 -11.17 -5.91
C VAL A 381 -22.04 -11.12 -6.92
N ILE A 382 -22.16 -10.00 -7.64
CA ILE A 382 -23.01 -9.94 -8.85
C ILE A 382 -22.04 -10.15 -10.01
N VAL A 383 -22.10 -11.33 -10.62
CA VAL A 383 -21.48 -11.62 -11.93
C VAL A 383 -22.50 -11.36 -13.01
#